data_AF-A0A1X7VQJ9-F1
#
_entry.id   AF-A0A1X7VQJ9-F1
#
_cell.length_a   1.000
_cell.length_b   1.000
_cell.length_c   1.000
_cell.angle_alpha   90.00
_cell.angle_beta   90.00
_cell.angle_gamma   90.00
#
_symmetry.space_group_name_H-M   'P 1'
#
loop_
_entity.id
_entity.type
_entity.pdbx_description
1 polymer ?
#
loop_
_entity_poly.entity_id
_entity_poly.type
_entity_poly.pdbx_seq_one_letter_code
_entity_poly.pdbx_strand_id
1 'polypeptide(L)'
;MLGFGKDKPKAKRKRVVLTLEEKLDVIKMLNKAVSYAVINEKFGIGHSTVGDIKKNRNLMLQFSKEKEEQGIKEVVKSMKLGANADLDKAVYIWLCQKKARGCSH
;
A
#
# COMPACT_ATOMS: atom_id res chain seq x y z
N MET A 1 39.72 -15.06 -28.62
CA MET A 1 38.38 -15.51 -28.17
C MET A 1 38.01 -14.73 -26.93
N LEU A 2 37.09 -13.76 -27.03
CA LEU A 2 36.61 -12.99 -25.88
C LEU A 2 35.56 -13.83 -25.15
N GLY A 3 35.86 -14.19 -23.90
CA GLY A 3 35.01 -15.06 -23.07
C GLY A 3 33.67 -14.42 -22.76
N PHE A 4 32.58 -15.12 -23.08
CA PHE A 4 31.24 -14.78 -22.64
C PHE A 4 31.16 -14.91 -21.11
N GLY A 5 30.95 -13.78 -20.44
CA GLY A 5 30.74 -13.71 -19.00
C GLY A 5 29.50 -14.51 -18.61
N LYS A 6 29.67 -15.44 -17.67
CA LYS A 6 28.57 -16.23 -17.11
C LYS A 6 27.62 -15.30 -16.33
N ASP A 7 26.42 -15.09 -16.83
CA ASP A 7 25.35 -14.43 -16.09
C ASP A 7 24.98 -15.30 -14.89
N LYS A 8 25.38 -14.91 -13.68
CA LYS A 8 24.90 -15.57 -12.46
C LYS A 8 23.37 -15.40 -12.38
N PRO A 9 22.60 -16.48 -12.12
CA PRO A 9 21.15 -16.38 -12.03
C PRO A 9 20.78 -15.44 -10.87
N LYS A 10 20.21 -14.28 -11.21
CA LYS A 10 19.72 -13.32 -10.23
C LYS A 10 18.52 -13.95 -9.52
N ALA A 11 18.70 -14.33 -8.25
CA ALA A 11 17.64 -14.92 -7.44
C ALA A 11 16.36 -14.07 -7.53
N LYS A 12 15.22 -14.73 -7.74
CA LYS A 12 13.91 -14.06 -7.81
C LYS A 12 13.71 -13.26 -6.52
N ARG A 13 13.50 -11.95 -6.65
CA ARG A 13 13.29 -11.06 -5.50
C ARG A 13 11.96 -11.42 -4.83
N LYS A 14 11.97 -11.55 -3.50
CA LYS A 14 10.75 -11.76 -2.71
C LYS A 14 9.83 -10.54 -2.85
N ARG A 15 8.52 -10.76 -2.94
CA ARG A 15 7.54 -9.67 -2.98
C ARG A 15 7.44 -9.01 -1.62
N VAL A 16 7.72 -7.71 -1.55
CA VAL A 16 7.48 -6.87 -0.37
C VAL A 16 6.16 -6.13 -0.56
N VAL A 17 5.31 -6.13 0.47
CA VAL A 17 4.03 -5.43 0.47
C VAL A 17 4.11 -4.29 1.48
N LEU A 18 4.14 -3.06 0.98
CA LEU A 18 4.18 -1.84 1.80
C LEU A 18 2.79 -1.39 2.26
N THR A 19 2.70 -0.92 3.49
CA THR A 19 1.53 -0.21 4.05
C THR A 19 1.36 1.15 3.38
N LEU A 20 0.17 1.74 3.55
CA LEU A 20 -0.09 3.12 3.09
C LEU A 20 0.90 4.13 3.70
N GLU A 21 1.22 4.00 4.98
CA GLU A 21 2.14 4.90 5.70
C GLU A 21 3.57 4.79 5.18
N GLU A 22 4.05 3.58 4.92
CA GLU A 22 5.38 3.34 4.32
C GLU A 22 5.47 3.95 2.91
N LYS A 23 4.41 3.81 2.13
CA LYS A 23 4.32 4.42 0.79
C LYS A 23 4.35 5.95 0.86
N LEU A 24 3.71 6.56 1.86
CA LEU A 24 3.80 8.00 2.12
C LEU A 24 5.21 8.42 2.56
N ASP A 25 5.92 7.60 3.34
CA ASP A 25 7.31 7.88 3.70
C ASP A 25 8.24 7.82 2.47
N VAL A 26 8.02 6.88 1.55
CA VAL A 26 8.72 6.87 0.25
C VAL A 26 8.49 8.18 -0.52
N ILE A 27 7.26 8.70 -0.56
CA ILE A 27 6.94 9.98 -1.21
C ILE A 27 7.67 11.13 -0.51
N LYS A 28 7.71 11.15 0.83
CA LYS A 28 8.45 12.17 1.61
C LYS A 28 9.94 12.13 1.29
N MET A 29 10.55 10.95 1.20
CA MET A 29 11.97 10.79 0.83
C MET A 29 12.25 11.24 -0.61
N LEU A 30 11.33 10.95 -1.55
CA LEU A 30 11.43 11.45 -2.93
C LEU A 30 11.37 12.97 -3.01
N ASN A 31 10.51 13.62 -2.21
CA ASN A 31 10.43 15.08 -2.15
C ASN A 31 11.70 15.72 -1.55
N LYS A 32 12.40 15.01 -0.67
CA LYS A 32 13.72 15.39 -0.14
C LYS A 32 14.88 15.09 -1.10
N ALA A 33 14.59 14.73 -2.36
CA ALA A 33 15.57 14.35 -3.37
C ALA A 33 16.48 13.18 -2.96
N VAL A 34 16.03 12.30 -2.06
CA VAL A 34 16.78 11.09 -1.70
C VAL A 34 16.88 10.16 -2.91
N SER A 35 18.07 9.60 -3.13
CA SER A 35 18.31 8.71 -4.26
C SER A 35 17.50 7.42 -4.16
N TYR A 36 17.18 6.83 -5.31
CA TYR A 36 16.38 5.61 -5.35
C TYR A 36 17.11 4.43 -4.71
N ALA A 37 18.45 4.41 -4.74
CA ALA A 37 19.25 3.37 -4.12
C ALA A 37 19.02 3.30 -2.60
N VAL A 38 19.02 4.46 -1.93
CA VAL A 38 18.78 4.56 -0.48
C VAL A 38 17.34 4.15 -0.13
N ILE A 39 16.37 4.56 -0.95
CA ILE A 39 14.95 4.18 -0.76
C ILE A 39 14.77 2.67 -0.95
N ASN A 40 15.40 2.08 -1.95
CA ASN A 40 15.33 0.65 -2.22
C ASN A 40 15.88 -0.17 -1.05
N GLU A 41 17.03 0.26 -0.50
CA GLU A 41 17.65 -0.42 0.64
C GLU A 41 16.78 -0.31 1.89
N LYS A 42 16.30 0.90 2.21
CA LYS A 42 15.49 1.15 3.41
C LYS A 42 14.19 0.33 3.44
N PHE A 43 13.51 0.21 2.30
CA PHE A 43 12.20 -0.46 2.22
C PHE A 43 12.27 -1.88 1.60
N GLY A 44 13.46 -2.34 1.19
CA GLY A 44 13.62 -3.63 0.51
C GLY A 44 12.88 -3.74 -0.83
N ILE A 45 12.62 -2.61 -1.50
CA ILE A 45 11.86 -2.54 -2.76
C ILE A 45 12.77 -2.30 -3.98
N GLY A 46 12.26 -2.58 -5.17
CA GLY A 46 12.99 -2.32 -6.41
C GLY A 46 12.75 -0.90 -6.95
N HIS A 47 13.68 -0.41 -7.79
CA HIS A 47 13.55 0.84 -8.53
C HIS A 47 12.21 0.99 -9.26
N SER A 48 11.69 -0.08 -9.88
CA SER A 48 10.39 -0.07 -10.55
C SER A 48 9.25 0.29 -9.59
N THR A 49 9.25 -0.32 -8.39
CA THR A 49 8.26 -0.05 -7.34
C THR A 49 8.35 1.39 -6.85
N VAL A 50 9.56 1.93 -6.65
CA VAL A 50 9.74 3.36 -6.32
C VAL A 50 9.21 4.26 -7.43
N GLY A 51 9.43 3.90 -8.69
CA GLY A 51 8.89 4.59 -9.85
C GLY A 51 7.36 4.59 -9.87
N ASP A 52 6.73 3.45 -9.60
CA ASP A 52 5.26 3.32 -9.55
C ASP A 52 4.68 4.15 -8.39
N ILE A 53 5.33 4.15 -7.22
CA ILE A 53 4.94 5.00 -6.08
C ILE A 53 5.03 6.48 -6.46
N LYS A 54 6.11 6.89 -7.15
CA LYS A 54 6.28 8.28 -7.60
C LYS A 54 5.17 8.70 -8.56
N LYS A 55 4.80 7.85 -9.52
CA LYS A 55 3.72 8.10 -10.49
C LYS A 55 2.37 8.22 -9.79
N ASN A 56 2.10 7.33 -8.84
CA ASN A 56 0.80 7.23 -8.16
C ASN A 56 0.73 8.06 -6.87
N ARG A 57 1.65 9.01 -6.67
CA ARG A 57 1.75 9.79 -5.42
C ARG A 57 0.45 10.53 -5.05
N ASN A 58 -0.25 11.07 -6.04
CA ASN A 58 -1.49 11.82 -5.82
C ASN A 58 -2.60 10.91 -5.29
N LEU A 59 -2.71 9.70 -5.86
CA LEU A 59 -3.68 8.70 -5.41
C LEU A 59 -3.42 8.28 -3.97
N MET A 60 -2.15 8.12 -3.57
CA MET A 60 -1.79 7.76 -2.19
C MET A 60 -2.12 8.87 -1.18
N LEU A 61 -1.91 10.13 -1.57
CA LEU A 61 -2.26 11.29 -0.74
C LEU A 61 -3.78 11.44 -0.60
N GLN A 62 -4.52 11.29 -1.70
CA GLN A 62 -5.98 11.33 -1.69
C GLN A 62 -6.54 10.22 -0.78
N PHE A 63 -6.07 8.99 -0.94
CA PHE A 63 -6.50 7.86 -0.13
C PHE A 63 -6.17 8.07 1.37
N SER A 64 -5.04 8.71 1.68
CA SER A 64 -4.70 9.07 3.06
C SER A 64 -5.68 10.08 3.65
N LYS A 65 -6.10 11.08 2.87
CA LYS A 65 -7.12 12.05 3.29
C LYS A 65 -8.48 11.39 3.50
N GLU A 66 -8.93 10.59 2.53
CA GLU A 66 -10.20 9.87 2.63
C GLU A 66 -10.23 8.94 3.85
N LYS A 67 -9.10 8.29 4.15
CA LYS A 67 -8.96 7.44 5.35
C LYS A 67 -9.08 8.25 6.65
N GLU A 68 -8.48 9.43 6.70
CA GLU A 68 -8.55 10.35 7.85
C GLU A 68 -9.99 10.88 8.04
N GLU A 69 -10.64 11.29 6.95
CA GLU A 69 -12.04 11.74 6.95
C GLU A 69 -13.02 10.65 7.39
N GLN A 70 -12.75 9.39 7.04
CA GLN A 70 -13.56 8.23 7.45
C GLN A 70 -13.21 7.72 8.86
N GLY A 71 -12.21 8.31 9.54
CA GLY A 71 -11.78 7.90 10.88
C GLY A 71 -11.16 6.49 10.95
N ILE A 72 -10.73 5.93 9.81
CA ILE A 72 -10.20 4.56 9.73
C ILE A 72 -8.77 4.56 10.29
N LYS A 73 -8.58 3.97 11.48
CA LYS A 73 -7.27 3.86 12.13
C LYS A 73 -6.48 2.62 11.76
N GLU A 74 -7.08 1.68 11.02
CA GLU A 74 -6.47 0.38 10.71
C GLU A 74 -5.30 0.49 9.71
N VAL A 75 -4.26 -0.32 9.90
CA VAL A 75 -3.09 -0.37 9.02
C VAL A 75 -3.43 -1.19 7.76
N VAL A 76 -3.99 -0.53 6.75
CA VAL A 76 -4.34 -1.17 5.47
C VAL A 76 -3.15 -1.23 4.52
N LYS A 77 -2.81 -2.46 4.09
CA LYS A 77 -1.81 -2.74 3.03
C LYS A 77 -2.40 -2.65 1.62
N SER A 78 -3.73 -2.71 1.52
CA SER A 78 -4.49 -2.59 0.27
C SER A 78 -4.94 -1.14 0.06
N MET A 79 -4.74 -0.63 -1.16
CA MET A 79 -5.29 0.67 -1.61
C MET A 79 -6.60 0.51 -2.39
N LYS A 80 -7.13 -0.72 -2.48
CA LYS A 80 -8.47 -0.90 -3.05
C LYS A 80 -9.47 -0.45 -1.98
N LEU A 81 -10.06 0.73 -2.15
CA LEU A 81 -11.46 0.88 -1.77
C LEU A 81 -12.21 -0.15 -2.60
N GLY A 82 -12.92 -1.08 -1.94
CA GLY A 82 -13.81 -1.99 -2.66
C GLY A 82 -14.71 -1.16 -3.56
N ALA A 83 -14.98 -1.63 -4.78
CA ALA A 83 -15.77 -0.90 -5.77
C ALA A 83 -17.16 -0.47 -5.26
N ASN A 84 -17.59 -0.99 -4.11
CA ASN A 84 -18.87 -0.72 -3.46
C ASN A 84 -18.68 -0.49 -1.95
N ALA A 85 -17.96 0.56 -1.56
CA ALA A 85 -17.81 0.93 -0.14
C ALA A 85 -19.17 1.12 0.58
N ASP A 86 -20.19 1.57 -0.14
CA ASP A 86 -21.57 1.68 0.35
C ASP A 86 -22.22 0.32 0.65
N LEU A 87 -21.88 -0.71 -0.15
CA LEU A 87 -22.37 -2.07 0.05
C LEU A 87 -21.74 -2.69 1.31
N ASP A 88 -20.43 -2.52 1.49
CA ASP A 88 -19.73 -2.97 2.70
C ASP A 88 -20.30 -2.28 3.96
N LYS A 89 -20.61 -0.98 3.86
CA LYS A 89 -21.26 -0.23 4.94
C LYS A 89 -22.68 -0.73 5.23
N ALA A 90 -23.48 -1.01 4.20
CA ALA A 90 -24.83 -1.55 4.35
C ALA A 90 -24.84 -2.95 4.99
N VAL A 91 -23.91 -3.82 4.58
CA VAL A 91 -23.74 -5.17 5.16
C VAL A 91 -23.29 -5.08 6.61
N TYR A 92 -22.35 -4.18 6.94
CA TYR A 92 -21.91 -3.93 8.31
C TYR A 92 -23.06 -3.44 9.20
N ILE A 93 -23.85 -2.45 8.74
CA ILE A 93 -25.01 -1.92 9.47
C ILE A 93 -26.06 -3.01 9.72
N TRP A 94 -26.39 -3.81 8.70
CA TRP A 94 -27.34 -4.91 8.83
C TRP A 94 -26.87 -5.98 9.84
N LEU A 95 -25.59 -6.34 9.82
CA LEU A 95 -25.02 -7.29 10.77
C LEU A 95 -25.09 -6.78 12.21
N CYS A 96 -24.80 -5.50 12.43
CA CYS A 96 -24.93 -4.87 13.75
C CYS A 96 -26.38 -4.84 14.24
N GLN A 97 -27.35 -4.54 13.36
CA GLN A 97 -28.77 -4.61 13.71
C GLN A 97 -29.24 -6.03 14.04
N LYS A 98 -28.76 -7.04 13.33
CA LYS A 98 -29.09 -8.44 13.59
C LYS A 98 -28.55 -8.93 14.94
N LYS A 99 -27.36 -8.47 15.34
CA LYS A 99 -26.77 -8.77 16.66
C LYS A 99 -27.49 -8.04 17.80
N ALA A 100 -27.92 -6.79 17.58
CA ALA A 100 -28.69 -6.03 18.56
C ALA A 100 -30.09 -6.63 18.85
N ARG A 101 -30.63 -7.40 17.91
CA ARG A 101 -31.91 -8.14 18.06
C ARG A 101 -31.75 -9.53 18.70
N GLY A 102 -30.55 -9.88 19.17
CA GLY A 102 -30.17 -11.20 19.66
C GLY A 102 -29.98 -11.32 21.18
N CYS A 103 -30.62 -10.46 21.99
CA CYS A 103 -30.74 -10.68 23.44
C CYS A 103 -32.21 -10.82 23.84
N SER A 104 -32.78 -11.99 23.57
CA SER A 104 -33.91 -12.54 24.33
C SER A 104 -33.86 -14.06 24.18
N HIS A 105 -33.27 -14.70 25.18
CA HIS A 105 -33.74 -15.99 25.67
C HIS A 105 -34.00 -15.81 27.16
#